data_AF-A0A8T7LD52-F1
#
_entry.id   AF-A0A8T7LD52-F1
#
_cell.length_a   1.000
_cell.length_b   1.000
_cell.length_c   1.000
_cell.angle_alpha   90.00
_cell.angle_beta   90.00
_cell.angle_gamma   90.00
#
_symmetry.space_group_name_H-M   'P 1'
#
loop_
_entity.id
_entity.type
_entity.pdbx_description
1 polymer ?
#
loop_
_entity_poly.entity_id
_entity_poly.type
_entity_poly.pdbx_seq_one_letter_code
_entity_poly.pdbx_strand_id
1 'polypeptide(L)' 'MRVERRDGETVEQLLRRFNKVVVAERITKTFREKMHFVSKSEQRKEKRRRAERNRRKKAMQQGQG' A
#
# COMPACT_ATOMS: atom_id res chain seq x y z
N MET A 1 -4.02 10.34 10.99
CA MET A 1 -4.15 11.01 9.68
C MET A 1 -5.36 11.95 9.72
N ARG A 2 -5.19 13.22 9.31
CA ARG A 2 -6.27 14.21 9.16
C ARG A 2 -6.09 14.92 7.81
N VAL A 3 -7.16 15.08 7.03
CA VAL A 3 -7.15 15.80 5.76
C VAL A 3 -8.23 16.87 5.82
N GLU A 4 -7.81 18.12 5.71
CA GLU A 4 -8.70 19.27 5.73
C GLU A 4 -9.07 19.69 4.31
N ARG A 5 -10.30 20.19 4.17
CA ARG A 5 -10.83 20.75 2.94
C ARG A 5 -10.05 22.02 2.60
N ARG A 6 -9.68 22.18 1.33
CA ARG A 6 -9.10 23.43 0.83
C ARG A 6 -10.17 24.33 0.25
N ASP A 7 -9.89 25.63 0.23
CA ASP A 7 -10.77 26.60 -0.42
C ASP A 7 -10.91 26.29 -1.92
N GLY A 8 -12.14 26.39 -2.43
CA GLY A 8 -12.47 26.05 -3.82
C GLY A 8 -12.46 24.55 -4.15
N GLU A 9 -12.14 23.67 -3.20
CA GLU A 9 -12.11 22.22 -3.43
C GLU A 9 -13.53 21.62 -3.35
N THR A 10 -13.84 20.74 -4.30
CA THR A 10 -15.06 19.92 -4.26
C THR A 10 -14.88 18.75 -3.28
N VAL A 11 -16.00 18.25 -2.73
CA VAL A 11 -15.97 17.10 -1.81
C VAL A 11 -15.27 15.89 -2.43
N GLU A 12 -15.46 15.67 -3.73
CA GLU A 12 -14.87 14.54 -4.44
C GLU A 12 -13.34 14.64 -4.54
N GLN A 13 -12.81 15.85 -4.73
CA GLN A 13 -11.35 16.10 -4.71
C GLN A 13 -10.77 15.84 -3.32
N LEU A 14 -11.47 16.25 -2.27
CA LEU A 14 -11.08 15.97 -0.88
C LEU A 14 -11.03 14.45 -0.62
N LEU A 15 -12.06 13.71 -1.04
CA LEU A 15 -12.11 12.24 -0.89
C LEU A 15 -10.98 11.55 -1.66
N ARG A 16 -10.65 12.02 -2.87
CA ARG A 16 -9.49 11.49 -3.64
C ARG A 16 -8.19 11.67 -2.88
N ARG A 17 -7.95 12.85 -2.28
CA ARG A 17 -6.76 13.09 -1.44
C ARG A 17 -6.75 12.22 -0.20
N PHE A 18 -7.87 12.11 0.50
CA PHE A 18 -8.01 11.22 1.65
C PHE A 18 -7.63 9.77 1.29
N ASN A 19 -8.21 9.23 0.22
CA ASN A 19 -7.91 7.88 -0.26
C ASN A 19 -6.43 7.70 -0.61
N LYS A 20 -5.81 8.71 -1.25
CA LYS A 20 -4.39 8.67 -1.57
C LYS A 20 -3.52 8.54 -0.32
N VAL A 21 -3.82 9.28 0.74
CA VAL A 21 -3.09 9.21 2.01
C VAL A 21 -3.31 7.87 2.71
N VAL A 22 -4.55 7.38 2.78
CA VAL A 22 -4.87 6.05 3.36
C VAL A 22 -4.06 4.93 2.68
N VAL A 23 -3.96 4.99 1.35
CA VAL A 23 -3.19 4.01 0.57
C VAL A 23 -1.68 4.18 0.79
N ALA A 24 -1.18 5.42 0.79
CA ALA A 24 0.24 5.72 0.99
C ALA A 24 0.72 5.27 2.38
N GLU A 25 -0.05 5.57 3.42
CA GLU A 25 0.22 5.15 4.81
C GLU A 25 -0.12 3.68 5.07
N ARG A 26 -0.70 2.97 4.09
CA ARG A 26 -1.06 1.54 4.17
C ARG A 26 -1.99 1.18 5.34
N ILE A 27 -2.80 2.13 5.81
CA ILE A 27 -3.64 1.98 7.02
C ILE A 27 -4.52 0.73 6.93
N THR A 28 -5.27 0.59 5.82
CA THR A 28 -6.18 -0.55 5.62
C THR A 28 -5.44 -1.88 5.47
N LYS A 29 -4.27 -1.87 4.83
CA LYS A 29 -3.44 -3.06 4.64
C LYS A 29 -2.88 -3.55 5.97
N THR A 30 -2.33 -2.65 6.78
CA THR A 30 -1.80 -2.98 8.10
C THR A 30 -2.88 -3.52 9.02
N PHE A 31 -4.09 -2.96 8.96
CA PHE A 31 -5.21 -3.48 9.73
C PHE A 31 -5.56 -4.93 9.32
N ARG A 32 -5.72 -5.20 8.01
CA ARG A 32 -5.97 -6.57 7.51
C ARG A 32 -4.88 -7.56 7.89
N GLU A 33 -3.61 -7.16 7.81
CA GLU A 33 -2.46 -8.01 8.16
C GLU A 33 -2.42 -8.34 9.67
N LYS A 34 -3.01 -7.49 10.51
CA LYS A 34 -3.09 -7.71 11.96
C LYS A 34 -4.38 -8.41 12.41
N MET A 35 -5.39 -8.52 11.56
CA MET A 35 -6.67 -9.16 11.92
C MET A 35 -6.53 -10.65 12.24
N HIS A 36 -5.53 -11.30 11.69
CA HIS A 36 -5.28 -12.72 11.92
C HIS A 36 -3.88 -12.92 12.49
N PHE A 37 -3.76 -13.90 13.39
CA PHE A 37 -2.45 -14.32 13.87
C PHE A 37 -1.66 -14.97 12.72
N VAL A 38 -0.48 -14.45 12.44
CA VAL A 38 0.46 -15.02 11.48
C VAL A 38 1.78 -15.30 12.20
N SER A 39 2.22 -16.56 12.17
CA SER A 39 3.47 -16.96 12.83
C SER A 39 4.68 -16.22 12.25
N LYS A 40 5.75 -16.06 13.04
CA LYS A 40 7.00 -15.45 12.58
C LYS A 40 7.62 -16.16 11.36
N SER A 41 7.34 -17.46 11.18
CA SER A 41 7.82 -18.23 10.02
C SER A 41 7.06 -17.83 8.75
N GLU A 42 5.73 -17.75 8.84
CA GLU A 42 4.88 -17.34 7.71
C GLU A 42 5.14 -15.88 7.30
N GLN A 43 5.36 -14.98 8.26
CA GLN A 43 5.78 -13.60 7.97
C GLN A 43 7.09 -13.55 7.17
N ARG A 44 8.07 -14.40 7.52
CA ARG A 44 9.35 -14.50 6.79
C ARG A 44 9.16 -15.07 5.39
N LYS A 45 8.34 -16.12 5.22
CA LYS A 45 8.01 -16.68 3.90
C LYS A 45 7.35 -15.64 3.01
N GLU A 46 6.39 -14.89 3.53
CA GLU A 46 5.70 -13.85 2.77
C GLU A 46 6.63 -12.71 2.36
N LYS A 47 7.51 -12.26 3.26
CA LYS A 47 8.53 -11.25 2.95
C LYS A 47 9.44 -11.72 1.80
N ARG A 48 9.87 -12.99 1.82
CA ARG A 48 10.69 -13.60 0.75
C ARG A 48 9.94 -13.63 -0.58
N ARG A 49 8.70 -14.13 -0.60
CA ARG A 49 7.85 -14.16 -1.81
C ARG A 49 7.65 -12.77 -2.41
N ARG A 50 7.39 -11.77 -1.57
CA ARG A 50 7.21 -10.38 -2.01
C ARG A 50 8.48 -9.78 -2.60
N ALA A 51 9.63 -10.03 -1.99
CA ALA A 51 10.92 -9.56 -2.50
C ALA A 51 11.22 -10.15 -3.88
N GLU A 52 10.98 -11.44 -4.06
CA GLU A 52 11.15 -12.12 -5.35
C GLU A 52 10.19 -11.57 -6.41
N ARG A 53 8.92 -11.40 -6.08
CA ARG A 53 7.93 -10.80 -6.99
C ARG A 53 8.35 -9.40 -7.44
N ASN A 54 8.87 -8.58 -6.52
CA ASN A 54 9.38 -7.24 -6.85
C ASN A 54 10.60 -7.30 -7.77
N ARG A 55 11.52 -8.26 -7.55
CA ARG A 55 12.67 -8.47 -8.45
C ARG A 55 12.22 -8.85 -9.86
N ARG A 56 11.30 -9.82 -9.98
CA ARG A 56 10.72 -10.23 -11.27
C ARG A 56 10.04 -9.06 -11.98
N LYS A 57 9.25 -8.26 -11.26
CA LYS A 57 8.59 -7.07 -11.82
C LYS A 57 9.59 -6.04 -12.35
N LYS A 58 10.67 -5.77 -11.61
CA LYS A 58 11.73 -4.85 -12.05
C LYS A 58 12.47 -5.37 -13.29
N ALA A 59 12.80 -6.66 -13.33
CA ALA A 59 13.47 -7.27 -14.47
C ALA A 59 12.62 -7.17 -15.76
N MET A 60 11.31 -7.45 -15.66
CA MET A 60 10.40 -7.28 -16.80
C MET A 60 10.29 -5.83 -17.29
N GLN A 61 10.37 -4.85 -16.39
CA GLN A 61 10.35 -3.43 -16.77
C GLN A 61 11.67 -2.96 -17.39
N GLN A 62 12.79 -3.58 -17.05
CA GLN A 62 14.12 -3.25 -17.59
C GLN A 62 14.40 -3.93 -18.94
N GLY A 63 13.78 -5.08 -19.23
CA GLY A 63 13.91 -5.77 -20.51
C GLY A 63 12.93 -5.31 -21.61
N GLN A 64 12.07 -4.33 -21.32
CA GLN A 64 11.13 -3.72 -22.27
C GLN A 64 11.52 -2.28 -22.67
N GLY A 65 12.75 -1.86 -22.35
CA GLY A 65 13.31 -0.56 -22.71
C GLY A 65 14.33 -0.68 -23.83
#